data_AF-M6D1J2-F1
#
_entry.id   AF-M6D1J2-F1
#
_cell.length_a   1.000
_cell.length_b   1.000
_cell.length_c   1.000
_cell.angle_alpha   90.00
_cell.angle_beta   90.00
_cell.angle_gamma   90.00
#
_symmetry.space_group_name_H-M   'P 1'
#
loop_
_entity.id
_entity.type
_entity.pdbx_description
1 polymer ?
#
loop_
_entity_poly.entity_id
_entity_poly.type
_entity_poly.pdbx_seq_one_letter_code
_entity_poly.pdbx_strand_id
1 'polypeptide(L)'
;MKLKRIYTILLCIVFSGCYSRTIFFFQNLRMKPLPPQVEQSLYKQNEKGCGEKISTILQRIPEKNPTATHIRDLEIFQYDQGLFDACYRLYYGLEISQ
;
A
#
# COMPACT_ATOMS: atom_id res chain seq x y z
N MET A 1 -28.72 -7.48 37.06
CA MET A 1 -27.59 -6.53 36.85
C MET A 1 -26.39 -7.13 36.12
N LYS A 2 -25.97 -8.39 36.38
CA LYS A 2 -24.81 -9.01 35.72
C LYS A 2 -24.94 -9.12 34.19
N LEU A 3 -26.11 -9.50 33.68
CA LEU A 3 -26.34 -9.68 32.24
C LEU A 3 -26.21 -8.38 31.44
N LYS A 4 -26.78 -7.27 31.95
CA LYS A 4 -26.65 -5.94 31.31
C LYS A 4 -25.18 -5.52 31.18
N ARG A 5 -24.36 -5.79 32.20
CA ARG A 5 -22.93 -5.44 32.23
C ARG A 5 -22.13 -6.24 31.19
N ILE A 6 -22.47 -7.51 30.99
CA ILE A 6 -21.87 -8.37 29.96
C ILE A 6 -22.21 -7.83 28.56
N TYR A 7 -23.47 -7.46 28.31
CA TYR A 7 -23.87 -6.83 27.05
C TYR A 7 -23.14 -5.51 26.80
N THR A 8 -22.95 -4.67 27.81
CA THR A 8 -22.19 -3.41 27.67
C THR A 8 -20.73 -3.67 27.31
N ILE A 9 -20.09 -4.67 27.93
CA ILE A 9 -18.71 -5.04 27.63
C ILE A 9 -18.58 -5.62 26.21
N LEU A 10 -19.51 -6.49 25.79
CA LEU A 10 -19.58 -7.01 24.42
C LEU A 10 -19.76 -5.88 23.40
N LEU A 11 -20.63 -4.91 23.71
CA LEU A 11 -20.84 -3.73 22.88
C LEU A 11 -19.54 -2.93 22.74
N CYS A 12 -18.82 -2.68 23.84
CA CYS A 12 -17.53 -1.98 23.81
C CYS A 12 -16.46 -2.71 23.00
N ILE A 13 -16.41 -4.05 23.05
CA ILE A 13 -15.47 -4.86 22.25
C ILE A 13 -15.79 -4.72 20.75
N VAL A 14 -17.07 -4.80 20.37
CA VAL A 14 -17.52 -4.63 18.98
C VAL A 14 -17.18 -3.23 18.46
N PHE A 15 -17.38 -2.18 19.26
CA PHE A 15 -17.05 -0.80 18.85
C PHE A 15 -15.55 -0.49 18.91
N SER A 16 -14.75 -1.18 19.72
CA SER A 16 -13.29 -1.00 19.73
C SER A 16 -12.58 -1.51 18.47
N GLY A 17 -13.26 -2.31 17.64
CA GLY A 17 -12.73 -2.77 16.36
C GLY A 17 -12.90 -1.80 15.20
N CYS A 18 -13.64 -0.69 15.40
CA CYS A 18 -14.00 0.25 14.33
C CYS A 18 -13.06 1.47 14.27
N TYR A 19 -11.81 1.33 14.74
CA TYR A 19 -10.79 2.34 14.52
C TYR A 19 -10.11 2.05 13.18
N SER A 20 -10.55 2.71 12.10
CA SER A 20 -9.79 2.72 10.84
C SER A 20 -8.45 3.40 11.12
N ARG A 21 -7.37 2.61 11.21
CA ARG A 21 -6.03 3.15 11.40
C ARG A 21 -5.44 3.40 10.02
N THR A 22 -5.46 4.64 9.56
CA THR A 22 -4.73 5.01 8.34
C THR A 22 -3.25 5.13 8.69
N ILE A 23 -2.50 4.04 8.58
CA ILE A 23 -1.03 4.07 8.73
C ILE A 23 -0.44 4.55 7.42
N PHE A 24 -0.21 5.86 7.31
CA PHE A 24 0.61 6.40 6.23
C PHE A 24 2.08 6.06 6.50
N PHE A 25 2.57 4.98 5.90
CA PHE A 25 4.00 4.70 5.90
C PHE A 25 4.66 5.50 4.78
N PHE A 26 4.92 6.79 5.04
CA PHE A 26 5.81 7.58 4.18
C PHE A 26 7.26 7.23 4.48
N GLN A 27 7.73 6.07 4.02
CA GLN A 27 9.11 6.05 3.54
C GLN A 27 9.10 6.78 2.19
N ASN A 28 9.10 8.11 2.25
CA ASN A 28 9.60 8.92 1.15
C ASN A 28 11.09 8.59 1.03
N LEU A 29 11.39 7.44 0.42
CA LEU A 29 12.64 7.22 -0.28
C LEU A 29 12.61 8.20 -1.45
N ARG A 30 12.79 9.50 -1.15
CA ARG A 30 13.07 10.52 -2.15
C ARG A 30 14.40 10.11 -2.76
N MET A 31 14.30 9.32 -3.82
CA MET A 31 15.42 9.10 -4.70
C MET A 31 15.83 10.47 -5.26
N LYS A 32 17.13 10.63 -5.48
CA LYS A 32 17.71 11.85 -6.03
C LYS A 32 16.89 12.31 -7.26
N PRO A 33 16.79 13.63 -7.50
CA PRO A 33 16.04 14.16 -8.65
C PRO A 33 16.43 13.41 -9.93
N LEU A 34 15.41 13.00 -10.68
CA LEU A 34 15.61 12.21 -11.89
C LEU A 34 16.43 13.01 -12.91
N PRO A 35 17.41 12.38 -13.59
CA PRO A 35 18.03 13.00 -14.76
C PRO A 35 16.96 13.26 -15.84
N PRO A 36 17.04 14.37 -16.60
CA PRO A 36 16.01 14.73 -17.60
C PRO A 36 15.80 13.65 -18.68
N GLN A 37 16.83 12.86 -18.96
CA GLN A 37 16.78 11.74 -19.92
C GLN A 37 15.92 10.58 -19.42
N VAL A 38 15.88 10.36 -18.09
CA VAL A 38 15.10 9.30 -17.45
C VAL A 38 13.65 9.73 -17.25
N GLU A 39 13.40 11.03 -17.06
CA GLU A 39 12.05 11.57 -16.92
C GLU A 39 11.20 11.33 -18.18
N GLN A 40 11.83 11.35 -19.37
CA GLN A 40 11.16 11.07 -20.66
C GLN A 40 10.83 9.59 -20.86
N SER A 41 11.55 8.67 -20.22
CA SER A 41 11.35 7.22 -20.31
C SER A 41 10.56 6.64 -19.12
N LEU A 42 10.11 7.49 -18.19
CA LEU A 42 9.44 7.06 -16.97
C LEU A 42 7.95 6.77 -17.22
N TYR A 43 7.55 5.50 -17.07
CA TYR A 43 6.14 5.11 -17.18
C TYR A 43 5.50 5.00 -15.79
N LYS A 44 4.52 5.85 -15.49
CA LYS A 44 3.82 5.85 -14.18
C LYS A 44 2.73 4.78 -14.14
N GLN A 45 2.78 3.93 -13.12
CA GLN A 45 1.87 2.83 -12.87
C GLN A 45 1.12 3.03 -11.56
N ASN A 46 -0.07 2.42 -11.47
CA ASN A 46 -0.89 2.38 -10.28
C ASN A 46 -1.39 0.95 -10.04
N GLU A 47 -1.09 0.40 -8.87
CA GLU A 47 -1.56 -0.92 -8.46
C GLU A 47 -2.34 -0.87 -7.15
N LYS A 48 -3.32 -1.76 -7.03
CA LYS A 48 -4.12 -1.92 -5.81
C LYS A 48 -4.28 -3.40 -5.51
N GLY A 49 -4.05 -3.77 -4.26
CA GLY A 49 -4.26 -5.13 -3.75
C GLY A 49 -4.83 -5.09 -2.34
N CYS A 50 -5.94 -5.79 -2.11
CA CYS A 50 -6.58 -5.92 -0.80
C CYS A 50 -6.55 -7.39 -0.37
N GLY A 51 -6.33 -7.65 0.92
CA GLY A 51 -6.20 -9.01 1.44
C GLY A 51 -4.93 -9.74 1.02
N GLU A 52 -3.97 -9.03 0.40
CA GLU A 52 -2.70 -9.58 -0.06
C GLU A 52 -1.53 -8.96 0.71
N LYS A 53 -0.46 -9.75 0.92
CA LYS A 53 0.77 -9.22 1.51
C LYS A 53 1.43 -8.26 0.51
N ILE A 54 1.95 -7.13 0.99
CA ILE A 54 2.67 -6.16 0.17
C ILE A 54 3.81 -6.79 -0.65
N SER A 55 4.51 -7.79 -0.10
CA SER A 55 5.56 -8.52 -0.80
C SER A 55 5.07 -9.22 -2.09
N THR A 56 3.85 -9.76 -2.05
CA THR A 56 3.23 -10.41 -3.21
C THR A 56 2.89 -9.39 -4.28
N ILE A 57 2.42 -8.21 -3.89
CA ILE A 57 2.13 -7.12 -4.83
C ILE A 57 3.43 -6.63 -5.49
N LEU A 58 4.50 -6.45 -4.71
CA LEU A 58 5.80 -6.01 -5.23
C LEU A 58 6.44 -7.01 -6.20
N GLN A 59 6.22 -8.33 -6.00
CA GLN A 59 6.72 -9.37 -6.90
C GLN A 59 6.06 -9.34 -8.28
N ARG A 60 4.81 -8.88 -8.38
CA ARG A 60 4.09 -8.80 -9.68
C ARG A 60 4.58 -7.66 -10.56
N ILE A 61 5.20 -6.63 -9.99
CA ILE A 61 5.68 -5.46 -10.73
C ILE A 61 6.67 -5.87 -11.84
N PRO A 62 7.76 -6.62 -11.54
CA PRO A 62 8.68 -7.09 -12.57
C PRO A 62 8.06 -8.14 -13.51
N GLU A 63 7.11 -8.96 -13.04
CA GLU A 63 6.42 -9.95 -13.89
C GLU A 63 5.56 -9.29 -14.97
N LYS A 64 4.84 -8.21 -14.61
CA LYS A 64 4.01 -7.44 -15.55
C LYS A 64 4.84 -6.62 -16.53
N ASN A 65 6.05 -6.22 -16.13
CA ASN A 65 6.89 -5.31 -16.89
C ASN A 65 8.31 -5.89 -17.02
N PRO A 66 8.48 -7.00 -17.78
CA PRO A 66 9.77 -7.68 -17.90
C PRO A 66 10.84 -6.82 -18.59
N THR A 67 10.44 -5.76 -19.29
CA THR A 67 11.33 -4.81 -19.96
C THR A 67 11.79 -3.65 -19.04
N ALA A 68 11.23 -3.52 -17.84
CA ALA A 68 11.62 -2.47 -16.92
C ALA A 68 12.97 -2.80 -16.26
N THR A 69 13.89 -1.85 -16.35
CA THR A 69 15.25 -1.98 -15.81
C THR A 69 15.29 -1.57 -14.34
N HIS A 70 14.52 -0.53 -13.97
CA HIS A 70 14.41 -0.04 -12.60
C HIS A 70 12.99 0.42 -12.25
N ILE A 71 12.63 0.26 -10.96
CA ILE A 71 11.44 0.87 -10.35
C ILE A 71 11.89 2.16 -9.66
N ARG A 72 11.23 3.27 -9.98
CA ARG A 72 11.47 4.63 -9.45
C ARG A 72 10.20 5.13 -8.76
N ASP A 73 10.33 6.14 -7.91
CA ASP A 73 9.21 6.87 -7.30
C ASP A 73 8.12 5.96 -6.70
N LEU A 74 8.53 4.87 -6.05
CA LEU A 74 7.61 3.92 -5.44
C LEU A 74 6.99 4.51 -4.17
N GLU A 75 5.71 4.85 -4.24
CA GLU A 75 4.87 5.26 -3.13
C GLU A 75 3.90 4.12 -2.79
N ILE A 76 3.85 3.74 -1.51
CA ILE A 76 2.98 2.67 -1.02
C ILE A 76 2.06 3.25 0.05
N PHE A 77 0.76 3.18 -0.20
CA PHE A 77 -0.29 3.59 0.71
C PHE A 77 -0.97 2.35 1.26
N GLN A 78 -0.90 2.14 2.57
CA GLN A 78 -1.69 1.13 3.26
C GLN A 78 -2.91 1.79 3.90
N TYR A 79 -4.08 1.17 3.75
CA TYR A 79 -5.26 1.52 4.51
C TYR A 79 -6.01 0.26 4.96
N ASP A 80 -6.41 0.24 6.23
CA ASP A 80 -7.07 -0.90 6.83
C ASP A 80 -8.58 -0.86 6.53
N GLN A 81 -9.15 -1.99 6.08
CA GLN A 81 -10.59 -2.15 5.81
C GLN A 81 -11.33 -2.94 6.91
N GLY A 82 -10.64 -3.32 7.99
CA GLY A 82 -11.23 -4.02 9.12
C GLY A 82 -10.16 -4.58 10.05
N LEU A 83 -10.56 -5.45 10.99
CA LEU A 83 -9.66 -5.97 12.04
C LEU A 83 -8.49 -6.83 11.51
N PHE A 84 -8.64 -7.40 10.30
CA PHE A 84 -7.69 -8.32 9.70
C PHE A 84 -7.44 -8.08 8.21
N ASP A 85 -8.03 -7.02 7.64
CA ASP A 85 -7.94 -6.76 6.21
C ASP A 85 -7.26 -5.43 5.95
N ALA A 86 -6.15 -5.50 5.20
CA ALA A 86 -5.36 -4.35 4.80
C ALA A 86 -5.35 -4.28 3.28
N CYS A 87 -5.57 -3.08 2.76
CA CYS A 87 -5.40 -2.77 1.36
C CYS A 87 -4.14 -1.95 1.16
N TYR A 88 -3.48 -2.21 0.04
CA TYR A 88 -2.33 -1.47 -0.45
C TYR A 88 -2.67 -0.81 -1.77
N ARG A 89 -2.22 0.42 -1.94
CA ARG A 89 -2.20 1.14 -3.21
C ARG A 89 -0.77 1.58 -3.48
N LEU A 90 -0.24 1.22 -4.63
CA LEU A 90 1.12 1.49 -5.03
C LEU A 90 1.11 2.43 -6.23
N TYR A 91 1.93 3.46 -6.19
CA TYR A 91 2.27 4.29 -7.34
C TYR A 91 3.75 4.15 -7.59
N TYR A 92 4.16 3.94 -8.82
CA TYR A 92 5.57 3.81 -9.15
C TYR A 92 5.86 4.20 -10.59
N GLY A 93 7.06 4.71 -10.84
CA GLY A 93 7.63 4.88 -12.17
C GLY A 93 8.42 3.64 -12.59
N LEU A 94 8.31 3.26 -13.86
CA LEU A 94 9.18 2.26 -14.46
C LEU A 94 10.13 2.96 -15.42
N GLU A 95 11.42 2.71 -15.24
CA GLU A 95 12.46 3.12 -16.16
C GLU A 95 12.75 1.97 -17.13
N ILE A 96 12.61 2.23 -18.43
CA ILE A 96 12.95 1.29 -19.50
C ILE A 96 14.20 1.87 -20.18
N SER A 97 15.35 1.26 -19.95
CA SER A 97 16.57 1.58 -20.70
C SER A 97 16.42 1.06 -22.13
N GLN A 98 16.52 1.95 -23.12
CA GLN A 98 16.62 1.59 -24.54
C GLN A 98 18.02 1.08 -24.88
#